data_AF-A0A937H5A0-F1
#
_entry.id   AF-A0A937H5A0-F1
#
_cell.length_a   1.000
_cell.length_b   1.000
_cell.length_c   1.000
_cell.angle_alpha   90.00
_cell.angle_beta   90.00
_cell.angle_gamma   90.00
#
_symmetry.space_group_name_H-M   'P 1'
#
loop_
_entity.id
_entity.type
_entity.pdbx_description
1 polymer ?
#
loop_
_entity_poly.entity_id
_entity_poly.type
_entity_poly.pdbx_seq_one_letter_code
_entity_poly.pdbx_strand_id
1 'polypeptide(L)'
;MKRHIMLREGVVSGWCDQRFLPVLDQFVKNFDELGEIGASVAIVSGDQVLVDLQGGFVDRAKTVPWQADTLCVVHSCTKAATALCLHVLMAEGAVSRHDRVTRFWPEYAQAGKAETTLAMLLDHTSGLPALMADVKAGGFLDWQYMTDLLAAAAPLWAPGTAHGYQMTTFGWLIGEVVRRVSGQSLGEFFKEQIATKLKADFWIGLPASEHARVAPLIRYKPNKKI
;
A
#
# COMPACT_ATOMS: atom_id res chain seq x y z
N MET A 1 24.99 12.06 -8.28
CA MET A 1 26.17 11.27 -8.71
C MET A 1 26.04 9.83 -8.20
N LYS A 2 26.64 8.86 -8.90
CA LYS A 2 26.61 7.45 -8.48
C LYS A 2 27.40 7.27 -7.18
N ARG A 3 26.86 6.46 -6.27
CA ARG A 3 27.41 6.16 -4.94
C ARG A 3 27.62 4.66 -4.80
N HIS A 4 28.69 4.32 -4.09
CA HIS A 4 29.01 2.97 -3.67
C HIS A 4 29.82 3.12 -2.37
N ILE A 5 29.18 2.85 -1.25
CA ILE A 5 29.71 3.09 0.09
C ILE A 5 29.72 1.76 0.82
N MET A 6 30.89 1.37 1.32
CA MET A 6 31.06 0.21 2.17
C MET A 6 30.45 0.50 3.53
N LEU A 7 29.57 -0.39 4.00
CA LEU A 7 29.06 -0.40 5.37
C LEU A 7 29.99 -1.25 6.25
N ARG A 8 29.74 -1.28 7.56
CA ARG A 8 30.34 -2.30 8.44
C ARG A 8 30.00 -3.71 7.96
N GLU A 9 28.77 -3.89 7.49
CA GLU A 9 28.28 -5.13 6.90
C GLU A 9 27.46 -4.79 5.65
N GLY A 10 27.98 -5.13 4.46
CA GLY A 10 27.31 -4.88 3.18
C GLY A 10 27.69 -3.56 2.54
N VAL A 11 26.82 -3.07 1.66
CA VAL A 11 27.07 -1.90 0.79
C VAL A 11 25.80 -1.07 0.64
N VAL A 12 25.94 0.25 0.62
CA VAL A 12 24.95 1.19 0.06
C VAL A 12 25.39 1.59 -1.34
N SER A 13 24.48 1.52 -2.31
CA SER A 13 24.76 1.94 -3.68
C SER A 13 23.55 2.62 -4.33
N GLY A 14 23.78 3.37 -5.40
CA GLY A 14 22.71 4.04 -6.14
C GLY A 14 23.10 5.44 -6.61
N TRP A 15 22.14 6.32 -6.76
CA TRP A 15 22.31 7.72 -7.14
C TRP A 15 21.95 8.66 -5.98
N CYS A 16 22.80 9.65 -5.72
CA CYS A 16 22.47 10.75 -4.81
C CYS A 16 23.02 12.07 -5.35
N ASP A 17 22.13 13.03 -5.57
CA ASP A 17 22.48 14.43 -5.84
C ASP A 17 23.30 15.01 -4.67
N GLN A 18 24.25 15.92 -4.96
CA GLN A 18 25.12 16.53 -3.94
C GLN A 18 24.32 17.25 -2.86
N ARG A 19 23.19 17.86 -3.23
CA ARG A 19 22.31 18.60 -2.30
C ARG A 19 21.66 17.70 -1.25
N PHE A 20 21.60 16.40 -1.50
CA PHE A 20 20.99 15.40 -0.62
C PHE A 20 22.00 14.48 0.06
N LEU A 21 23.28 14.86 0.10
CA LEU A 21 24.29 14.14 0.87
C LEU A 21 23.89 13.85 2.34
N PRO A 22 23.22 14.78 3.07
CA PRO A 22 22.74 14.46 4.41
C PRO A 22 21.75 13.28 4.47
N VAL A 23 20.97 13.05 3.41
CA VAL A 23 20.07 11.87 3.31
C VAL A 23 20.90 10.60 3.15
N LEU A 24 21.93 10.63 2.30
CA LEU A 24 22.85 9.50 2.14
C LEU A 24 23.56 9.16 3.46
N ASP A 25 24.06 10.17 4.17
CA ASP A 25 24.73 9.98 5.45
C ASP A 25 23.79 9.34 6.48
N GLN A 26 22.54 9.80 6.54
CA GLN A 26 21.55 9.20 7.43
C GLN A 26 21.17 7.78 7.00
N PHE A 27 21.05 7.53 5.69
CA PHE A 27 20.75 6.20 5.17
C PHE A 27 21.85 5.20 5.55
N VAL A 28 23.13 5.57 5.43
CA VAL A 28 24.27 4.75 5.88
C VAL A 28 24.22 4.50 7.40
N LYS A 29 23.98 5.55 8.21
CA LYS A 29 23.85 5.41 9.67
C LYS A 29 22.76 4.44 10.09
N ASN A 30 21.64 4.37 9.35
CA ASN A 30 20.57 3.44 9.67
C ASN A 30 21.07 1.97 9.65
N PHE A 31 22.01 1.63 8.76
CA PHE A 31 22.63 0.31 8.74
C PHE A 31 23.70 0.15 9.81
N ASP A 32 24.66 1.09 9.90
CA ASP A 32 25.83 0.94 10.76
C ASP A 32 25.54 1.05 12.26
N GLU A 33 24.47 1.79 12.62
CA GLU A 33 24.15 2.15 14.00
C GLU A 33 22.75 1.71 14.45
N LEU A 34 21.75 1.72 13.56
CA LEU A 34 20.35 1.45 13.91
C LEU A 34 19.88 0.03 13.56
N GLY A 35 20.74 -0.76 12.93
CA GLY A 35 20.49 -2.18 12.68
C GLY A 35 19.54 -2.47 11.53
N GLU A 36 19.43 -1.55 10.56
CA GLU A 36 18.74 -1.87 9.30
C GLU A 36 19.36 -3.09 8.63
N ILE A 37 18.49 -3.94 8.08
CA ILE A 37 18.92 -5.16 7.39
C ILE A 37 19.05 -4.88 5.91
N GLY A 38 18.00 -4.33 5.30
CA GLY A 38 17.93 -3.99 3.88
C GLY A 38 16.85 -2.96 3.64
N ALA A 39 17.15 -1.98 2.79
CA ALA A 39 16.22 -0.89 2.49
C ALA A 39 16.51 -0.25 1.14
N SER A 40 15.51 0.46 0.63
CA SER A 40 15.62 1.41 -0.48
C SER A 40 15.04 2.77 -0.07
N VAL A 41 15.58 3.86 -0.62
CA VAL A 41 15.03 5.22 -0.47
C VAL A 41 15.13 5.97 -1.79
N ALA A 42 14.03 6.62 -2.19
CA ALA A 42 13.97 7.45 -3.38
C ALA A 42 13.39 8.84 -3.07
N ILE A 43 13.94 9.88 -3.70
CA ILE A 43 13.42 11.25 -3.69
C ILE A 43 13.36 11.73 -5.13
N VAL A 44 12.16 12.08 -5.57
CA VAL A 44 11.86 12.50 -6.95
C VAL A 44 11.21 13.88 -6.92
N SER A 45 11.59 14.75 -7.86
CA SER A 45 10.98 16.06 -8.07
C SER A 45 10.70 16.27 -9.54
N GLY A 46 9.42 16.30 -9.92
CA GLY A 46 9.00 16.20 -11.33
C GLY A 46 9.55 14.91 -11.95
N ASP A 47 10.26 15.03 -13.07
CA ASP A 47 10.90 13.89 -13.75
C ASP A 47 12.34 13.62 -13.26
N GLN A 48 12.83 14.36 -12.26
CA GLN A 48 14.20 14.24 -11.77
C GLN A 48 14.29 13.33 -10.54
N VAL A 49 15.08 12.26 -10.67
CA VAL A 49 15.51 11.43 -9.54
C VAL A 49 16.68 12.13 -8.83
N LEU A 50 16.43 12.60 -7.61
CA LEU A 50 17.40 13.31 -6.78
C LEU A 50 18.15 12.35 -5.87
N VAL A 51 17.45 11.34 -5.35
CA VAL A 51 18.00 10.23 -4.57
C VAL A 51 17.33 8.95 -5.04
N ASP A 52 18.12 7.90 -5.23
CA ASP A 52 17.68 6.54 -5.47
C ASP A 52 18.77 5.62 -4.96
N LEU A 53 18.63 5.17 -3.71
CA LEU A 53 19.64 4.43 -2.99
C LEU A 53 19.04 3.12 -2.50
N GLN A 54 19.87 2.09 -2.50
CA GLN A 54 19.58 0.80 -1.91
C GLN A 54 20.78 0.31 -1.10
N GLY A 55 20.53 -0.54 -0.11
CA GLY A 55 21.63 -1.13 0.66
C GLY A 55 21.23 -2.25 1.59
N GLY A 56 22.25 -2.92 2.10
CA GLY A 56 22.10 -4.05 3.01
C GLY A 56 21.78 -5.36 2.31
N PHE A 57 20.89 -6.15 2.91
CA PHE A 57 20.60 -7.55 2.59
C PHE A 57 19.11 -7.82 2.63
N VAL A 58 18.65 -8.84 1.90
CA VAL A 58 17.24 -9.25 1.91
C VAL A 58 16.89 -10.10 3.14
N ASP A 59 17.89 -10.69 3.80
CA ASP A 59 17.72 -11.70 4.85
C ASP A 59 18.49 -11.37 6.14
N ARG A 60 18.01 -11.87 7.29
CA ARG A 60 18.65 -11.67 8.59
C ARG A 60 20.06 -12.24 8.68
N ALA A 61 20.37 -13.30 7.94
CA ALA A 61 21.70 -13.91 7.94
C ALA A 61 22.70 -13.12 7.08
N LYS A 62 22.24 -12.06 6.39
CA LYS A 62 23.04 -11.17 5.56
C LYS A 62 23.78 -11.93 4.47
N THR A 63 23.08 -12.84 3.81
CA THR A 63 23.65 -13.74 2.80
C THR A 63 23.37 -13.29 1.37
N VAL A 64 22.24 -12.61 1.15
CA VAL A 64 21.84 -12.13 -0.18
C VAL A 64 21.73 -10.61 -0.16
N PRO A 65 22.55 -9.89 -0.94
CA PRO A 65 22.54 -8.42 -0.95
C PRO A 65 21.23 -7.86 -1.50
N TRP A 66 20.77 -6.75 -0.92
CA TRP A 66 19.62 -6.01 -1.40
C TRP A 66 19.94 -5.33 -2.75
N GLN A 67 19.08 -5.55 -3.75
CA GLN A 67 19.26 -5.05 -5.11
C GLN A 67 18.32 -3.88 -5.41
N ALA A 68 18.58 -3.15 -6.50
CA ALA A 68 17.74 -2.03 -6.94
C ALA A 68 16.29 -2.44 -7.24
N ASP A 69 16.08 -3.70 -7.65
CA ASP A 69 14.79 -4.31 -8.01
C ASP A 69 14.23 -5.23 -6.92
N THR A 70 14.80 -5.21 -5.70
CA THR A 70 14.26 -5.97 -4.58
C THR A 70 12.89 -5.42 -4.18
N LEU A 71 11.88 -6.28 -4.17
CA LEU A 71 10.52 -5.96 -3.74
C LEU A 71 10.35 -6.22 -2.25
N CYS A 72 9.54 -5.41 -1.58
CA CYS A 72 9.13 -5.67 -0.20
C CYS A 72 7.64 -5.35 0.02
N VAL A 73 7.06 -5.92 1.08
CA VAL A 73 5.69 -5.62 1.47
C VAL A 73 5.64 -4.22 2.07
N VAL A 74 4.95 -3.30 1.40
CA VAL A 74 4.83 -1.89 1.83
C VAL A 74 3.60 -1.60 2.70
N HIS A 75 2.87 -2.64 3.13
CA HIS A 75 1.72 -2.55 4.02
C HIS A 75 0.73 -1.43 3.63
N SER A 76 0.43 -0.51 4.55
CA SER A 76 -0.56 0.55 4.36
C SER A 76 -0.18 1.59 3.31
N CYS A 77 1.06 1.65 2.82
CA CYS A 77 1.40 2.46 1.65
C CYS A 77 0.55 2.09 0.44
N THR A 78 0.09 0.84 0.35
CA THR A 78 -0.85 0.36 -0.67
C THR A 78 -2.16 1.15 -0.70
N LYS A 79 -2.59 1.77 0.41
CA LYS A 79 -3.81 2.60 0.45
C LYS A 79 -3.70 3.81 -0.46
N ALA A 80 -2.51 4.39 -0.65
CA ALA A 80 -2.31 5.49 -1.59
C ALA A 80 -2.57 5.03 -3.03
N ALA A 81 -2.07 3.85 -3.42
CA ALA A 81 -2.32 3.24 -4.72
C ALA A 81 -3.82 2.90 -4.91
N THR A 82 -4.47 2.35 -3.89
CA THR A 82 -5.92 2.06 -3.91
C THR A 82 -6.76 3.34 -4.04
N ALA A 83 -6.46 4.39 -3.27
CA ALA A 83 -7.16 5.66 -3.36
C ALA A 83 -6.96 6.32 -4.73
N LEU A 84 -5.75 6.23 -5.29
CA LEU A 84 -5.45 6.76 -6.61
C LEU A 84 -6.29 6.09 -7.71
N CYS A 85 -6.58 4.79 -7.61
CA CYS A 85 -7.47 4.11 -8.55
C CYS A 85 -8.86 4.75 -8.57
N LEU A 86 -9.43 5.05 -7.40
CA LEU A 86 -10.72 5.71 -7.31
C LEU A 86 -10.64 7.17 -7.82
N HIS A 87 -9.55 7.87 -7.54
CA HIS A 87 -9.34 9.23 -8.05
C HIS A 87 -9.16 9.29 -9.57
N VAL A 88 -8.59 8.28 -10.21
CA VAL A 88 -8.56 8.17 -11.68
C VAL A 88 -9.98 8.11 -12.23
N LEU A 89 -10.84 7.24 -11.67
CA LEU A 89 -12.26 7.18 -12.06
C LEU A 89 -13.00 8.49 -11.81
N MET A 90 -12.64 9.24 -10.76
CA MET A 90 -13.18 10.58 -10.51
C MET A 90 -12.73 11.59 -11.58
N ALA A 91 -11.46 11.57 -11.96
CA ALA A 91 -10.91 12.46 -12.97
C ALA A 91 -11.53 12.22 -14.36
N GLU A 92 -11.91 10.97 -14.64
CA GLU A 92 -12.64 10.56 -15.85
C GLU A 92 -14.14 10.88 -15.79
N GLY A 93 -14.65 11.36 -14.65
CA GLY A 93 -16.07 11.65 -14.45
C GLY A 93 -16.96 10.42 -14.28
N ALA A 94 -16.38 9.22 -14.16
CA ALA A 94 -17.12 7.97 -13.97
C ALA A 94 -17.79 7.90 -12.59
N VAL A 95 -17.17 8.52 -11.58
CA VAL A 95 -17.69 8.63 -10.21
C VAL A 95 -17.46 10.04 -9.66
N SER A 96 -18.21 10.41 -8.63
CA SER A 96 -18.02 11.60 -7.82
C SER A 96 -17.76 11.23 -6.37
N ARG A 97 -16.94 11.99 -5.65
CA ARG A 97 -16.75 11.79 -4.20
C ARG A 97 -18.06 11.88 -3.40
N HIS A 98 -19.06 12.57 -3.94
CA HIS A 98 -20.38 12.75 -3.33
C HIS A 98 -21.36 11.62 -3.69
N ASP A 99 -20.99 10.73 -4.61
CA ASP A 99 -21.82 9.57 -4.91
C ASP A 99 -21.96 8.68 -3.68
N ARG A 100 -23.16 8.14 -3.49
CA ARG A 100 -23.40 7.08 -2.53
C ARG A 100 -22.72 5.81 -3.02
N VAL A 101 -22.12 5.04 -2.11
CA VAL A 101 -21.55 3.72 -2.41
C VAL A 101 -22.60 2.81 -3.08
N THR A 102 -23.86 2.91 -2.63
CA THR A 102 -25.01 2.14 -3.12
C THR A 102 -25.38 2.38 -4.58
N ARG A 103 -24.91 3.48 -5.18
CA ARG A 103 -25.03 3.71 -6.63
C ARG A 103 -24.31 2.64 -7.45
N PHE A 104 -23.19 2.13 -6.93
CA PHE A 104 -22.34 1.14 -7.60
C PHE A 104 -22.43 -0.23 -6.95
N TRP A 105 -22.66 -0.26 -5.63
CA TRP A 105 -22.72 -1.47 -4.82
C TRP A 105 -24.01 -1.50 -3.99
N PRO A 106 -25.17 -1.86 -4.58
CA PRO A 106 -26.47 -1.82 -3.91
C PRO A 106 -26.52 -2.60 -2.59
N GLU A 107 -25.83 -3.74 -2.52
CA GLU A 107 -25.76 -4.63 -1.36
C GLU A 107 -25.13 -3.94 -0.14
N TYR A 108 -24.33 -2.88 -0.34
CA TYR A 108 -23.76 -2.07 0.74
C TYR A 108 -24.82 -1.34 1.59
N ALA A 109 -26.05 -1.16 1.08
CA ALA A 109 -27.12 -0.43 1.77
C ALA A 109 -27.56 -1.05 3.10
N GLN A 110 -27.19 -2.30 3.36
CA GLN A 110 -27.54 -3.04 4.57
C GLN A 110 -27.05 -2.33 5.84
N ALA A 111 -27.73 -2.63 6.95
CA ALA A 111 -27.36 -2.19 8.30
C ALA A 111 -27.16 -0.66 8.45
N GLY A 112 -27.97 0.14 7.75
CA GLY A 112 -28.01 1.60 7.91
C GLY A 112 -26.93 2.36 7.16
N LYS A 113 -26.23 1.73 6.20
CA LYS A 113 -25.11 2.36 5.48
C LYS A 113 -25.48 3.00 4.13
N ALA A 114 -26.77 3.06 3.79
CA ALA A 114 -27.26 3.48 2.47
C ALA A 114 -26.78 4.89 2.02
N GLU A 115 -26.55 5.78 2.97
CA GLU A 115 -26.13 7.17 2.75
C GLU A 115 -24.60 7.37 2.73
N THR A 116 -23.82 6.30 2.91
CA THR A 116 -22.35 6.40 2.88
C THR A 116 -21.88 6.86 1.51
N THR A 117 -21.05 7.89 1.46
CA THR A 117 -20.47 8.42 0.23
C THR A 117 -19.09 7.83 -0.05
N LEU A 118 -18.61 7.96 -1.29
CA LEU A 118 -17.25 7.58 -1.65
C LEU A 118 -16.19 8.38 -0.86
N ALA A 119 -16.45 9.65 -0.56
CA ALA A 119 -15.58 10.46 0.31
C ALA A 119 -15.41 9.83 1.70
N MET A 120 -16.49 9.28 2.28
CA MET A 120 -16.44 8.64 3.60
C MET A 120 -15.62 7.33 3.61
N LEU A 121 -15.53 6.64 2.47
CA LEU A 121 -14.62 5.50 2.34
C LEU A 121 -13.15 5.94 2.30
N LEU A 122 -12.86 7.04 1.60
CA LEU A 122 -11.51 7.59 1.42
C LEU A 122 -10.95 8.21 2.70
N ASP A 123 -11.78 8.92 3.47
CA ASP A 123 -11.37 9.65 4.67
C ASP A 123 -11.57 8.85 5.98
N HIS A 124 -11.87 7.56 5.88
CA HIS A 124 -12.05 6.65 7.02
C HIS A 124 -13.23 6.97 7.94
N THR A 125 -14.27 7.64 7.43
CA THR A 125 -15.48 7.97 8.21
C THR A 125 -16.69 7.06 7.93
N SER A 126 -16.51 6.00 7.13
CA SER A 126 -17.57 5.03 6.78
C SER A 126 -18.15 4.22 7.94
N GLY A 127 -17.50 4.20 9.10
CA GLY A 127 -17.91 3.41 10.26
C GLY A 127 -17.46 1.94 10.22
N LEU A 128 -16.62 1.55 9.26
CA LEU A 128 -16.14 0.16 9.10
C LEU A 128 -14.61 0.04 9.28
N PRO A 129 -14.01 0.47 10.41
CA PRO A 129 -12.56 0.49 10.58
C PRO A 129 -11.92 -0.91 10.64
N ALA A 130 -12.71 -1.91 11.00
CA ALA A 130 -12.26 -3.27 11.28
C ALA A 130 -13.33 -4.30 10.88
N LEU A 131 -12.92 -5.56 10.80
CA LEU A 131 -13.81 -6.70 10.61
C LEU A 131 -14.34 -7.11 11.99
N MET A 132 -15.66 -7.05 12.16
CA MET A 132 -16.31 -7.36 13.44
C MET A 132 -16.73 -8.83 13.56
N ALA A 133 -16.72 -9.56 12.44
CA ALA A 133 -17.08 -10.97 12.38
C ALA A 133 -15.82 -11.83 12.17
N ASP A 134 -15.87 -13.07 12.64
CA ASP A 134 -14.84 -14.05 12.39
C ASP A 134 -14.71 -14.33 10.88
N VAL A 135 -13.48 -14.22 10.39
CA VAL A 135 -13.15 -14.49 8.99
C VAL A 135 -12.86 -15.97 8.83
N LYS A 136 -13.54 -16.64 7.90
CA LYS A 136 -13.29 -18.06 7.59
C LYS A 136 -11.83 -18.28 7.18
N ALA A 137 -11.33 -19.51 7.34
CA ALA A 137 -10.00 -19.87 6.83
C ALA A 137 -9.90 -19.56 5.32
N GLY A 138 -8.83 -18.87 4.92
CA GLY A 138 -8.66 -18.39 3.54
C GLY A 138 -9.56 -17.22 3.13
N GLY A 139 -10.42 -16.71 4.02
CA GLY A 139 -11.40 -15.66 3.70
C GLY A 139 -10.76 -14.38 3.18
N PHE A 140 -9.59 -13.99 3.69
CA PHE A 140 -8.86 -12.82 3.19
C PHE A 140 -8.44 -12.90 1.71
N LEU A 141 -8.38 -14.10 1.14
CA LEU A 141 -8.05 -14.34 -0.28
C LEU A 141 -9.31 -14.45 -1.16
N ASP A 142 -10.50 -14.55 -0.54
CA ASP A 142 -11.79 -14.66 -1.21
C ASP A 142 -12.44 -13.27 -1.26
N TRP A 143 -12.28 -12.60 -2.40
CA TRP A 143 -12.75 -11.22 -2.59
C TRP A 143 -14.24 -11.06 -2.33
N GLN A 144 -15.05 -11.93 -2.95
CA GLN A 144 -16.51 -11.85 -2.87
C GLN A 144 -16.99 -12.06 -1.44
N TYR A 145 -16.43 -13.05 -0.74
CA TYR A 145 -16.72 -13.27 0.67
C TYR A 145 -16.42 -12.05 1.54
N MET A 146 -15.25 -11.42 1.36
CA MET A 146 -14.88 -10.24 2.16
C MET A 146 -15.78 -9.04 1.86
N THR A 147 -16.15 -8.83 0.60
CA THR A 147 -17.08 -7.75 0.25
C THR A 147 -18.46 -8.01 0.81
N ASP A 148 -18.98 -9.25 0.72
CA ASP A 148 -20.30 -9.60 1.27
C ASP A 148 -20.34 -9.41 2.79
N LEU A 149 -19.26 -9.80 3.48
CA LEU A 149 -19.11 -9.58 4.92
C LEU A 149 -19.16 -8.10 5.29
N LEU A 150 -18.48 -7.24 4.52
CA LEU A 150 -18.45 -5.79 4.73
C LEU A 150 -19.78 -5.11 4.35
N ALA A 151 -20.44 -5.58 3.29
CA ALA A 151 -21.77 -5.12 2.92
C ALA A 151 -22.77 -5.39 4.04
N ALA A 152 -22.74 -6.57 4.66
CA ALA A 152 -23.65 -6.95 5.74
C ALA A 152 -23.31 -6.30 7.09
N ALA A 153 -22.07 -5.88 7.32
CA ALA A 153 -21.62 -5.35 8.61
C ALA A 153 -22.34 -4.05 9.01
N ALA A 154 -22.80 -3.97 10.27
CA ALA A 154 -23.26 -2.72 10.86
C ALA A 154 -22.05 -1.79 11.11
N PRO A 155 -22.14 -0.49 10.78
CA PRO A 155 -21.07 0.44 11.07
C PRO A 155 -20.99 0.69 12.59
N LEU A 156 -19.78 0.87 13.12
CA LEU A 156 -19.57 1.11 14.55
C LEU A 156 -20.10 2.47 15.02
N TRP A 157 -20.30 3.41 14.09
CA TRP A 157 -20.93 4.71 14.29
C TRP A 157 -21.64 5.11 12.99
N ALA A 158 -22.48 6.14 13.03
CA ALA A 158 -23.14 6.63 11.84
C ALA A 158 -22.12 7.14 10.80
N PRO A 159 -22.16 6.71 9.52
CA PRO A 159 -21.22 7.16 8.52
C PRO A 159 -21.10 8.69 8.46
N GLY A 160 -19.86 9.20 8.47
CA GLY A 160 -19.55 10.63 8.48
C GLY A 160 -19.50 11.30 9.86
N THR A 161 -19.91 10.64 10.95
CA THR A 161 -19.93 11.29 12.29
C THR A 161 -18.66 11.10 13.11
N ALA A 162 -17.81 10.14 12.74
CA ALA A 162 -16.52 9.92 13.38
C ALA A 162 -15.51 9.31 12.40
N HIS A 163 -14.23 9.39 12.75
CA HIS A 163 -13.12 8.80 12.00
C HIS A 163 -12.61 7.56 12.73
N GLY A 164 -12.35 6.48 11.99
CA GLY A 164 -11.56 5.37 12.48
C GLY A 164 -10.83 4.68 11.34
N TYR A 165 -9.52 4.57 11.52
CA TYR A 165 -8.63 4.08 10.47
C TYR A 165 -9.06 2.69 9.98
N GLN A 166 -9.46 2.61 8.72
CA GLN A 166 -9.82 1.37 8.03
C GLN A 166 -8.55 0.55 7.75
N MET A 167 -8.02 -0.07 8.80
CA MET A 167 -6.70 -0.70 8.77
C MET A 167 -6.61 -1.77 7.69
N THR A 168 -7.60 -2.65 7.64
CA THR A 168 -7.68 -3.78 6.69
C THR A 168 -8.80 -3.61 5.68
N THR A 169 -9.94 -3.05 6.10
CA THR A 169 -11.18 -2.99 5.30
C THR A 169 -11.09 -2.05 4.09
N PHE A 170 -10.20 -1.06 4.12
CA PHE A 170 -10.04 -0.02 3.08
C PHE A 170 -9.86 -0.59 1.67
N GLY A 171 -9.06 -1.65 1.53
CA GLY A 171 -8.76 -2.27 0.23
C GLY A 171 -10.00 -2.84 -0.44
N TRP A 172 -10.84 -3.57 0.30
CA TRP A 172 -12.09 -4.14 -0.24
C TRP A 172 -13.15 -3.06 -0.45
N LEU A 173 -13.30 -2.10 0.47
CA LEU A 173 -14.32 -1.05 0.37
C LEU A 173 -14.15 -0.20 -0.89
N ILE A 174 -12.94 0.30 -1.14
CA ILE A 174 -12.67 1.10 -2.35
C ILE A 174 -12.48 0.19 -3.56
N GLY A 175 -11.80 -0.93 -3.39
CA GLY A 175 -11.56 -1.87 -4.49
C GLY A 175 -12.83 -2.42 -5.09
N GLU A 176 -13.89 -2.65 -4.31
CA GLU A 176 -15.16 -3.15 -4.84
C GLU A 176 -15.88 -2.09 -5.66
N VAL A 177 -15.83 -0.82 -5.24
CA VAL A 177 -16.33 0.29 -6.06
C VAL A 177 -15.56 0.39 -7.38
N VAL A 178 -14.21 0.36 -7.32
CA VAL A 178 -13.37 0.35 -8.53
C VAL A 178 -13.75 -0.81 -9.45
N ARG A 179 -13.88 -2.02 -8.90
CA ARG A 179 -14.21 -3.23 -9.66
C ARG A 179 -15.58 -3.16 -10.33
N ARG A 180 -16.60 -2.65 -9.64
CA ARG A 180 -17.95 -2.52 -10.20
C ARG A 180 -18.06 -1.43 -11.26
N VAL A 181 -17.27 -0.37 -11.15
CA VAL A 181 -17.26 0.74 -12.12
C VAL A 181 -16.43 0.41 -13.36
N SER A 182 -15.24 -0.18 -13.19
CA SER A 182 -14.31 -0.44 -14.30
C SER A 182 -14.49 -1.82 -14.94
N GLY A 183 -15.08 -2.78 -14.23
CA GLY A 183 -15.14 -4.19 -14.65
C GLY A 183 -13.83 -4.96 -14.45
N GLN A 184 -12.79 -4.34 -13.88
CA GLN A 184 -11.47 -4.95 -13.65
C GLN A 184 -11.21 -5.17 -12.16
N SER A 185 -10.39 -6.14 -11.79
CA SER A 185 -9.91 -6.20 -10.39
C SER A 185 -9.12 -4.93 -10.04
N LEU A 186 -9.04 -4.60 -8.73
CA LEU A 186 -8.25 -3.44 -8.27
C LEU A 186 -6.79 -3.51 -8.74
N GLY A 187 -6.21 -4.71 -8.76
CA GLY A 187 -4.83 -4.94 -9.20
C GLY A 187 -4.62 -4.70 -10.68
N GLU A 188 -5.52 -5.22 -11.52
CA GLU A 188 -5.49 -5.00 -12.98
C GLU A 188 -5.69 -3.53 -13.32
N PHE A 189 -6.70 -2.88 -12.71
CA PHE A 189 -6.96 -1.47 -12.91
C PHE A 189 -5.76 -0.61 -12.50
N PHE A 190 -5.17 -0.87 -11.32
CA PHE A 190 -3.97 -0.18 -10.87
C PHE A 190 -2.79 -0.36 -11.84
N LYS A 191 -2.56 -1.61 -12.29
CA LYS A 191 -1.48 -1.93 -13.22
C LYS A 191 -1.64 -1.17 -14.54
N GLU A 192 -2.82 -1.19 -15.14
CA GLU A 192 -3.09 -0.58 -16.44
C GLU A 192 -3.13 0.94 -16.36
N GLN A 193 -3.91 1.48 -15.41
CA GLN A 193 -4.19 2.90 -15.37
C GLN A 193 -3.10 3.74 -14.72
N ILE A 194 -2.25 3.13 -13.88
CA ILE A 194 -1.25 3.85 -13.07
C ILE A 194 0.14 3.25 -13.25
N ALA A 195 0.38 2.02 -12.79
CA ALA A 195 1.73 1.49 -12.65
C ALA A 195 2.48 1.41 -13.99
N THR A 196 1.83 0.91 -15.04
CA THR A 196 2.42 0.81 -16.39
C THR A 196 2.72 2.19 -16.98
N LYS A 197 1.80 3.14 -16.85
CA LYS A 197 1.97 4.50 -17.39
C LYS A 197 3.12 5.24 -16.71
N LEU A 198 3.29 5.02 -15.41
CA LEU A 198 4.38 5.60 -14.61
C LEU A 198 5.67 4.79 -14.64
N LYS A 199 5.65 3.59 -15.27
CA LYS A 199 6.74 2.60 -15.18
C LYS A 199 7.12 2.30 -13.71
N ALA A 200 6.14 2.33 -12.82
CA ALA A 200 6.33 2.08 -11.41
C ALA A 200 6.40 0.57 -11.15
N ASP A 201 7.45 0.13 -10.47
CA ASP A 201 7.59 -1.25 -10.02
C ASP A 201 6.81 -1.49 -8.71
N PHE A 202 5.49 -1.35 -8.81
CA PHE A 202 4.55 -1.45 -7.70
C PHE A 202 3.42 -2.41 -8.09
N TRP A 203 3.07 -3.32 -7.19
CA TRP A 203 2.10 -4.37 -7.48
C TRP A 203 0.99 -4.43 -6.43
N ILE A 204 -0.25 -4.60 -6.90
CA ILE A 204 -1.39 -5.07 -6.12
C ILE A 204 -1.80 -6.38 -6.77
N GLY A 205 -1.44 -7.52 -6.16
CA GLY A 205 -1.47 -8.82 -6.83
C GLY A 205 -0.19 -9.04 -7.63
N LEU A 206 0.86 -9.51 -6.95
CA LEU A 206 2.17 -9.77 -7.56
C LEU A 206 2.12 -11.07 -8.39
N PRO A 207 2.62 -11.10 -9.65
CA PRO A 207 2.68 -12.33 -10.41
C PRO A 207 3.81 -13.24 -9.92
N ALA A 208 3.63 -14.55 -10.11
CA ALA A 208 4.57 -15.57 -9.65
C ALA A 208 5.99 -15.41 -10.22
N SER A 209 6.14 -14.81 -11.41
CA SER A 209 7.44 -14.51 -12.02
C SER A 209 8.31 -13.58 -11.17
N GLU A 210 7.69 -12.73 -10.35
CA GLU A 210 8.38 -11.72 -9.55
C GLU A 210 8.67 -12.20 -8.12
N HIS A 211 8.21 -13.40 -7.74
CA HIS A 211 8.36 -13.87 -6.35
C HIS A 211 9.82 -14.02 -5.92
N ALA A 212 10.73 -14.32 -6.86
CA ALA A 212 12.15 -14.56 -6.58
C ALA A 212 12.90 -13.31 -6.06
N ARG A 213 12.37 -12.11 -6.31
CA ARG A 213 12.99 -10.84 -5.88
C ARG A 213 12.29 -10.20 -4.67
N VAL A 214 11.36 -10.92 -4.02
CA VAL A 214 10.68 -10.45 -2.82
C VAL A 214 11.54 -10.71 -1.58
N ALA A 215 11.92 -9.64 -0.88
CA ALA A 215 12.55 -9.75 0.42
C ALA A 215 11.54 -10.30 1.46
N PRO A 216 11.92 -11.31 2.26
CA PRO A 216 11.06 -11.83 3.32
C PRO A 216 10.77 -10.76 4.37
N LEU A 217 9.54 -10.76 4.91
CA LEU A 217 9.19 -9.85 6.00
C LEU A 217 9.90 -10.26 7.29
N ILE A 218 10.78 -9.38 7.77
CA ILE A 218 11.56 -9.62 8.97
C ILE A 218 10.84 -9.01 10.18
N ARG A 219 10.19 -9.85 10.99
CA ARG A 219 9.43 -9.37 12.17
C ARG A 219 10.36 -8.80 13.24
N TYR A 220 10.11 -7.56 13.64
CA TYR A 220 10.70 -7.01 14.86
C TYR A 220 9.96 -7.58 16.09
N LYS A 221 10.71 -8.09 17.07
CA LYS A 221 10.17 -8.49 18.36
C LYS A 221 10.68 -7.49 19.40
N PRO A 222 9.83 -6.60 19.93
CA PRO A 222 10.25 -5.67 20.96
C PRO A 222 10.82 -6.44 22.16
N ASN A 223 11.96 -5.99 22.68
CA ASN A 223 12.45 -6.50 23.95
C ASN A 223 11.45 -6.09 25.05
N LYS A 224 10.82 -7.07 25.70
CA LYS A 224 9.84 -6.85 26.79
C LYS A 224 10.43 -6.24 28.08
N LYS A 225 11.63 -5.65 28.03
CA LYS A 225 12.21 -4.98 29.19
C LYS A 225 11.69 -3.54 29.21
N ILE A 226 10.52 -3.37 29.83
CA ILE A 226 10.09 -2.11 30.47
C ILE A 226 10.55 -2.20 31.92
#